data_AF-A0A4R5U3X1-F1
#
_entry.id   AF-A0A4R5U3X1-F1
#
_cell.length_a   1.000
_cell.length_b   1.000
_cell.length_c   1.000
_cell.angle_alpha   90.00
_cell.angle_beta   90.00
_cell.angle_gamma   90.00
#
_symmetry.space_group_name_H-M   'P 1'
#
loop_
_entity.id
_entity.type
_entity.pdbx_description
1 polymer ?
#
loop_
_entity_poly.entity_id
_entity_poly.type
_entity_poly.pdbx_seq_one_letter_code
_entity_poly.pdbx_strand_id
1 'polypeptide(L)'
;MQGLRDKFRQLADAFDQMLGRLEDAFGSQERFAASASHKLRTPLTVIKTLLDVAQREPDEPDYPLLIEPLVFANNRAILAARVKRAPSSAAAIERLPHVPIGAAGNRVTYSQGSGLADL
;
A
#
# COMPACT_ATOMS: atom_id res chain seq x y z
N MET A 1 33.27 -8.44 -20.93
CA MET A 1 33.52 -7.55 -19.77
C MET A 1 32.32 -6.62 -19.66
N GLN A 2 31.55 -6.66 -18.57
CA GLN A 2 30.46 -5.70 -18.35
C GLN A 2 31.05 -4.31 -18.09
N GLY A 3 30.78 -3.37 -18.99
CA GLY A 3 31.27 -2.01 -18.90
C GLY A 3 30.56 -1.22 -17.78
N LEU A 4 31.17 -0.14 -17.33
CA LEU A 4 30.62 0.76 -16.32
C LEU A 4 29.18 1.23 -16.64
N ARG A 5 28.86 1.44 -17.93
CA ARG A 5 27.51 1.78 -18.40
C ARG A 5 26.46 0.71 -18.06
N ASP A 6 26.85 -0.56 -18.11
CA ASP A 6 25.94 -1.69 -17.87
C ASP A 6 25.57 -1.81 -16.39
N LYS A 7 26.53 -1.49 -15.50
CA LYS A 7 26.30 -1.43 -14.05
C LYS A 7 25.42 -0.24 -13.65
N PHE A 8 25.62 0.93 -14.26
CA PHE A 8 24.73 2.07 -14.05
C PHE A 8 23.31 1.80 -14.57
N ARG A 9 23.19 1.06 -15.68
CA ARG A 9 21.89 0.65 -16.21
C ARG A 9 21.15 -0.28 -15.25
N GLN A 10 21.82 -1.31 -14.70
CA GLN A 10 21.22 -2.19 -13.70
C GLN A 10 20.75 -1.44 -12.44
N LEU A 11 21.51 -0.44 -11.99
CA LEU A 11 21.11 0.37 -10.84
C LEU A 11 19.87 1.21 -11.17
N ALA A 12 19.85 1.87 -12.33
CA ALA A 12 18.70 2.63 -12.80
C ALA A 12 17.45 1.74 -12.91
N ASP A 13 17.58 0.55 -13.51
CA ASP A 13 16.48 -0.41 -13.65
C ASP A 13 15.94 -0.87 -12.27
N ALA A 14 16.80 -1.00 -11.26
CA ALA A 14 16.39 -1.34 -9.89
C ALA A 14 15.69 -0.18 -9.18
N PHE A 15 16.14 1.06 -9.39
CA PHE A 15 15.49 2.26 -8.86
C PHE A 15 14.11 2.48 -9.50
N ASP A 16 13.99 2.32 -10.81
CA ASP A 16 12.72 2.45 -11.53
C ASP A 16 11.69 1.42 -11.03
N GLN A 17 12.12 0.18 -10.78
CA GLN A 17 11.26 -0.83 -10.16
C GLN A 17 10.83 -0.47 -8.75
N MET A 18 11.73 0.08 -7.92
CA MET A 18 11.37 0.55 -6.58
C MET A 18 10.39 1.73 -6.64
N LEU A 19 10.58 2.66 -7.57
CA LEU A 19 9.72 3.82 -7.76
C LEU A 19 8.32 3.42 -8.24
N GLY A 20 8.23 2.52 -9.24
CA GLY A 20 6.94 1.98 -9.70
C GLY A 20 6.16 1.29 -8.58
N ARG A 21 6.85 0.56 -7.68
CA ARG A 21 6.21 -0.05 -6.50
C ARG A 21 5.68 0.98 -5.51
N LEU A 22 6.37 2.10 -5.32
CA LEU A 22 5.89 3.20 -4.47
C LEU A 22 4.68 3.89 -5.10
N GLU A 23 4.72 4.16 -6.40
CA GLU A 23 3.59 4.74 -7.15
C GLU A 23 2.34 3.85 -7.07
N ASP A 24 2.50 2.53 -7.25
CA ASP A 24 1.40 1.57 -7.11
C ASP A 24 0.82 1.54 -5.68
N ALA A 25 1.69 1.60 -4.68
CA ALA A 25 1.28 1.62 -3.27
C ALA A 25 0.51 2.91 -2.92
N PHE A 26 1.01 4.07 -3.35
CA PHE A 26 0.34 5.36 -3.13
C PHE A 26 -0.98 5.45 -3.89
N GLY A 27 -1.01 5.07 -5.17
CA GLY A 27 -2.24 5.06 -5.97
C GLY A 27 -3.30 4.09 -5.42
N SER A 28 -2.89 3.00 -4.79
CA SER A 28 -3.80 2.09 -4.08
C SER A 28 -4.36 2.71 -2.80
N GLN A 29 -3.51 3.43 -2.03
CA GLN A 29 -3.92 4.13 -0.82
C GLN A 29 -4.88 5.29 -1.10
N GLU A 30 -4.65 6.07 -2.16
CA GLU A 30 -5.55 7.16 -2.58
C GLU A 30 -6.93 6.63 -2.99
N ARG A 31 -6.98 5.62 -3.87
CA ARG A 31 -8.26 4.99 -4.28
C ARG A 31 -9.00 4.39 -3.09
N PHE A 32 -8.25 3.81 -2.16
CA PHE A 32 -8.81 3.29 -0.93
C PHE A 32 -9.40 4.40 -0.04
N ALA A 33 -8.67 5.50 0.17
CA ALA A 33 -9.15 6.66 0.93
C ALA A 33 -10.37 7.30 0.27
N ALA A 34 -10.36 7.49 -1.05
CA ALA A 34 -11.51 8.01 -1.80
C ALA A 34 -12.76 7.14 -1.64
N SER A 35 -12.61 5.82 -1.80
CA SER A 35 -13.69 4.86 -1.55
C SER A 35 -14.16 4.88 -0.09
N ALA A 36 -13.30 5.24 0.87
CA ALA A 36 -13.63 5.38 2.30
C ALA A 36 -14.57 6.52 2.53
N SER A 37 -14.11 7.68 2.10
CA SER A 37 -14.84 8.92 2.20
C SER A 37 -16.22 8.78 1.54
N HIS A 38 -16.30 8.14 0.37
CA HIS A 38 -17.60 7.89 -0.27
C HIS A 38 -18.52 6.97 0.54
N LYS A 39 -18.03 5.82 1.02
CA LYS A 39 -18.84 4.88 1.80
C LYS A 39 -19.29 5.44 3.14
N LEU A 40 -18.53 6.35 3.75
CA LEU A 40 -18.90 7.05 4.98
C LEU A 40 -19.83 8.23 4.73
N ARG A 41 -19.68 8.93 3.60
CA ARG A 41 -20.51 10.10 3.27
C ARG A 41 -22.00 9.77 3.22
N THR A 42 -22.37 8.62 2.66
CA THR A 42 -23.78 8.20 2.60
C THR A 42 -24.44 8.06 3.98
N PRO A 43 -23.96 7.20 4.90
CA PRO A 43 -24.58 7.09 6.22
C PRO A 43 -24.49 8.38 7.04
N LEU A 44 -23.41 9.16 6.92
CA LEU A 44 -23.30 10.46 7.61
C LEU A 44 -24.32 11.49 7.10
N THR A 45 -24.63 11.47 5.80
CA THR A 45 -25.67 12.33 5.22
C THR A 45 -27.03 11.95 5.78
N VAL A 46 -27.33 10.66 5.90
CA VAL A 46 -28.59 10.17 6.50
C VAL A 46 -28.70 10.60 7.96
N ILE A 47 -27.65 10.39 8.76
CA ILE A 47 -27.60 10.82 10.17
C ILE A 47 -27.87 12.32 10.26
N LYS A 48 -27.22 13.13 9.41
CA LYS A 48 -27.45 14.58 9.38
C LYS A 48 -28.92 14.92 9.10
N THR A 49 -29.52 14.31 8.09
CA THR A 49 -30.94 14.55 7.78
C THR A 49 -31.85 14.22 8.96
N LEU A 50 -31.59 13.11 9.66
CA LEU A 50 -32.40 12.71 10.83
C LEU A 50 -32.22 13.69 12.00
N LEU A 51 -31.00 14.17 12.22
CA LEU A 51 -30.73 15.22 13.22
C LEU A 51 -31.37 16.56 12.85
N ASP A 52 -31.45 16.89 11.55
CA ASP A 52 -32.13 18.10 11.08
C ASP A 52 -33.66 18.00 11.29
N VAL A 53 -34.25 16.80 11.14
CA VAL A 53 -35.66 16.54 11.48
C VAL A 53 -35.89 16.68 12.98
N ALA A 54 -35.06 16.03 13.80
CA ALA A 54 -35.16 16.11 15.27
C ALA A 54 -35.05 17.56 15.80
N GLN A 55 -34.24 18.40 15.16
CA GLN A 55 -34.09 19.81 15.54
C GLN A 55 -35.29 20.69 15.17
N ARG A 56 -36.11 20.30 14.19
CA ARG A 56 -37.29 21.08 13.76
C ARG A 56 -38.48 20.90 14.70
N GLU A 57 -38.58 19.75 15.36
CA GLU A 57 -39.68 19.38 16.25
C GLU A 57 -39.11 19.00 17.64
N PRO A 58 -38.49 19.97 18.36
CA PRO A 58 -37.76 19.66 19.60
C PRO A 58 -38.68 19.29 20.77
N ASP A 59 -39.93 19.78 20.77
CA ASP A 59 -40.89 19.59 21.85
C ASP A 59 -41.72 18.31 21.69
N GLU A 60 -41.83 17.78 20.48
CA GLU A 60 -42.58 16.55 20.16
C GLU A 60 -41.86 15.71 19.08
N PRO A 61 -40.64 15.22 19.34
CA PRO A 61 -39.89 14.46 18.35
C PRO A 61 -40.51 13.07 18.08
N ASP A 62 -40.67 12.74 16.80
CA ASP A 62 -41.08 11.39 16.36
C ASP A 62 -39.91 10.39 16.53
N TYR A 63 -39.75 9.89 17.76
CA TYR A 63 -38.70 8.92 18.08
C TYR A 63 -38.73 7.66 17.22
N PRO A 64 -39.88 7.03 16.91
CA PRO A 64 -39.92 5.91 15.97
C PRO A 64 -39.27 6.24 14.61
N LEU A 65 -39.55 7.42 14.03
CA LEU A 65 -38.94 7.84 12.76
C LEU A 65 -37.46 8.21 12.87
N LEU A 66 -36.96 8.51 14.07
CA LEU A 66 -35.58 8.94 14.28
C LEU A 66 -34.65 7.79 14.71
N ILE A 67 -35.07 6.98 15.68
CA ILE A 67 -34.19 6.04 16.39
C ILE A 67 -33.78 4.88 15.48
N GLU A 68 -34.73 4.20 14.83
CA GLU A 68 -34.40 3.05 13.98
C GLU A 68 -33.50 3.46 12.80
N PRO A 69 -33.81 4.55 12.06
CA PRO A 69 -32.94 5.01 10.98
C PRO A 69 -31.57 5.51 11.46
N LEU A 70 -31.48 6.18 12.62
CA LEU A 70 -30.20 6.62 13.20
C LEU A 70 -29.31 5.43 13.56
N VAL A 71 -29.87 4.42 14.23
CA VAL A 71 -29.13 3.20 14.60
C VAL A 71 -28.65 2.47 13.34
N PHE A 72 -29.50 2.34 12.32
CA PHE A 72 -29.13 1.71 11.06
C PHE A 72 -27.98 2.45 10.35
N ALA A 73 -28.09 3.78 10.22
CA ALA A 73 -27.07 4.58 9.56
C ALA A 73 -25.75 4.59 10.33
N ASN A 74 -25.79 4.64 11.67
CA ASN A 74 -24.62 4.53 12.52
C ASN A 74 -23.91 3.17 12.37
N ASN A 75 -24.67 2.07 12.39
CA ASN A 75 -24.12 0.72 12.19
C ASN A 75 -23.47 0.58 10.79
N ARG A 76 -24.10 1.15 9.75
CA ARG A 76 -23.51 1.24 8.40
C ARG A 76 -22.18 2.01 8.40
N ALA A 77 -22.09 3.14 9.10
CA ALA A 77 -20.87 3.92 9.22
C ALA A 77 -19.75 3.13 9.93
N ILE A 78 -20.07 2.46 11.04
CA ILE A 78 -19.11 1.60 11.79
C ILE A 78 -18.59 0.47 10.90
N LEU A 79 -19.48 -0.21 10.16
CA LEU A 79 -19.09 -1.28 9.25
C LEU A 79 -18.20 -0.76 8.12
N ALA A 80 -18.54 0.40 7.54
CA ALA A 80 -17.72 1.03 6.50
C ALA A 80 -16.32 1.41 7.01
N ALA A 81 -16.20 1.82 8.28
CA ALA A 81 -14.90 2.09 8.91
C ALA A 81 -14.10 0.80 9.21
N ARG A 82 -14.76 -0.30 9.59
CA ARG A 82 -14.10 -1.58 9.93
C ARG A 82 -13.59 -2.35 8.72
N VAL A 83 -14.37 -2.41 7.63
CA VAL A 83 -13.97 -3.08 6.38
C VAL A 83 -12.74 -2.41 5.74
N LYS A 84 -12.38 -1.23 6.23
CA LYS A 84 -11.25 -0.42 5.78
C LYS A 84 -9.93 -0.71 6.50
N ARG A 85 -9.85 -1.86 7.15
CA ARG A 85 -8.57 -2.48 7.50
C ARG A 85 -8.27 -3.59 6.49
N ALA A 86 -7.79 -3.24 5.31
CA ALA A 86 -7.24 -4.22 4.35
C ALA A 86 -5.71 -4.31 4.55
N PRO A 87 -5.12 -5.51 4.38
CA PRO A 87 -3.78 -5.82 4.87
C PRO A 87 -2.72 -4.93 4.23
N SER A 88 -1.74 -4.56 5.05
CA SER A 88 -0.51 -3.92 4.63
C SER A 88 0.12 -4.68 3.46
N SER A 89 0.63 -3.93 2.48
CA SER A 89 1.61 -4.33 1.46
C SER A 89 2.73 -5.29 1.96
N ALA A 90 2.90 -5.44 3.29
CA ALA A 90 3.76 -6.42 3.93
C ALA A 90 3.60 -7.88 3.45
N ALA A 91 2.41 -8.34 3.07
CA ALA A 91 2.24 -9.72 2.59
C ALA A 91 2.82 -9.98 1.18
N ALA A 92 3.15 -8.92 0.42
CA ALA A 92 3.85 -9.04 -0.86
C ALA A 92 5.37 -8.91 -0.74
N ILE A 93 5.90 -8.51 0.43
CA ILE A 93 7.35 -8.38 0.67
C ILE A 93 8.01 -9.76 0.82
N GLU A 94 7.27 -10.78 1.22
CA GLU A 94 7.81 -12.10 1.58
C GLU A 94 8.00 -13.07 0.41
N ARG A 95 7.62 -12.69 -0.82
CA ARG A 95 7.78 -13.55 -2.02
C ARG A 95 8.32 -12.76 -3.21
N LEU A 96 9.63 -12.51 -3.22
CA LEU A 96 10.39 -12.26 -4.44
C LEU A 96 11.77 -12.91 -4.34
N PRO A 97 12.31 -13.44 -5.45
CA PRO A 97 13.62 -14.06 -5.48
C PRO A 97 14.69 -12.99 -5.22
N HIS A 98 15.71 -13.37 -4.45
CA HIS A 98 16.92 -12.59 -4.31
C HIS A 98 17.52 -12.39 -5.71
N VAL A 99 17.59 -11.17 -6.20
CA VAL A 99 18.43 -10.85 -7.36
C VAL A 99 19.85 -10.73 -6.80
N PRO A 100 20.77 -11.66 -7.10
CA PRO A 100 22.11 -11.61 -6.54
C PRO A 100 22.82 -10.38 -7.08
N ILE A 101 23.05 -9.39 -6.22
CA ILE A 101 23.91 -8.26 -6.51
C ILE A 101 25.36 -8.76 -6.37
N GLY A 102 25.94 -9.21 -7.47
CA GLY A 102 27.38 -9.45 -7.61
C GLY A 102 27.86 -10.87 -7.27
N ALA A 103 27.81 -11.77 -8.25
CA ALA A 103 28.60 -13.01 -8.23
C ALA A 103 29.30 -13.20 -9.58
N ALA A 104 30.26 -12.34 -9.91
CA ALA A 104 31.22 -12.62 -10.97
C ALA A 104 32.53 -11.85 -10.73
N GLY A 105 33.54 -12.61 -10.28
CA GLY A 105 34.94 -12.35 -10.61
C GLY A 105 35.73 -11.49 -9.63
N ASN A 106 36.38 -12.14 -8.65
CA ASN A 106 37.80 -11.86 -8.46
C ASN A 106 38.54 -13.05 -7.81
N ARG A 107 39.35 -13.75 -8.60
CA ARG A 107 40.50 -14.50 -8.08
C ARG A 107 41.68 -14.30 -9.03
N VAL A 108 42.31 -13.13 -8.91
CA VAL A 108 43.65 -12.90 -9.44
C VAL A 108 44.62 -13.63 -8.52
N THR A 109 45.11 -14.80 -8.93
CA THR A 109 46.34 -15.37 -8.36
C THR A 109 47.50 -14.92 -9.25
N TYR A 110 48.34 -14.04 -8.72
CA TYR A 110 49.62 -13.71 -9.34
C TYR A 110 50.59 -14.88 -9.22
N SER A 111 51.33 -15.06 -10.31
CA SER A 111 52.51 -15.91 -10.51
C SER A 111 53.55 -15.78 -9.39
N GLN A 112 54.07 -16.92 -8.92
CA GLN A 112 55.46 -17.01 -8.47
C GLN A 112 56.12 -18.15 -9.24
N GLY A 113 57.10 -17.78 -10.06
CA GLY A 113 57.93 -18.71 -10.82
C GLY A 113 58.95 -19.42 -9.93
N SER A 114 59.13 -20.70 -10.21
CA SER A 114 60.37 -21.49 -10.07
C SER A 114 60.04 -22.80 -10.80
N GLY A 115 60.51 -23.07 -12.01
CA GLY A 115 61.91 -23.24 -12.32
C GLY A 115 62.37 -24.57 -11.70
N LEU A 116 62.18 -25.67 -12.42
CA LEU A 116 63.13 -26.80 -12.52
C LEU A 116 62.71 -27.66 -13.71
N ALA A 117 63.67 -27.87 -14.60
CA ALA A 117 63.56 -28.52 -15.88
C ALA A 117 63.47 -30.05 -15.72
N ASP A 118 62.67 -30.68 -16.58
CA ASP A 118 62.96 -32.04 -17.03
C ASP A 118 64.11 -31.96 -18.04
N LEU A 119 65.26 -32.55 -17.67
CA LEU A 119 66.13 -33.43 -18.47
C LEU A 119 67.25 -33.97 -17.57
#